data_AF-A0A167MVA8-F1
#
_entry.id   AF-A0A167MVA8-F1
#
_cell.length_a   1.000
_cell.length_b   1.000
_cell.length_c   1.000
_cell.angle_alpha   90.00
_cell.angle_beta   90.00
_cell.angle_gamma   90.00
#
_symmetry.space_group_name_H-M   'P 1'
#
loop_
_entity.id
_entity.type
_entity.pdbx_description
1 polymer ?
#
loop_
_entity_poly.entity_id
_entity_poly.type
_entity_poly.pdbx_seq_one_letter_code
_entity_poly.pdbx_strand_id
1 'polypeptide(L)'
;MVRILCTYFIDWAGKVTIIIPTELIYHQYAIQKQGSVVYCAHPDVERLRCDHRMVGALVGTLPRLPLQNTFHGLPLLLMPEEVTLALSKNIIVIESWEYPRTAKDRIKCSVYAYLWNLGFYITRGTKFGGDFLTYPGDPMRFHSHCIVEAVERDDEIKAIDLIGKGRLATNVKKTFVLASVTEKREEVFTLSWAGF
;
A
#
# COMPACT_ATOMS: atom_id res chain seq x y z
N MET A 1 12.61 5.38 -38.22
CA MET A 1 13.23 4.06 -37.97
C MET A 1 13.56 3.98 -36.49
N VAL A 2 12.65 3.45 -35.66
CA VAL A 2 12.85 3.27 -34.22
C VAL A 2 12.72 1.78 -33.95
N ARG A 3 13.80 1.18 -33.45
CA ARG A 3 13.83 -0.22 -33.00
C ARG A 3 13.06 -0.31 -31.69
N ILE A 4 12.02 -1.13 -31.67
CA ILE A 4 11.32 -1.55 -30.46
C ILE A 4 12.10 -2.73 -29.88
N LEU A 5 12.69 -2.55 -28.69
CA LEU A 5 13.18 -3.66 -27.87
C LEU A 5 12.05 -4.06 -26.91
N CYS A 6 11.30 -5.09 -27.28
CA CYS A 6 10.40 -5.81 -26.40
C CYS A 6 11.21 -6.50 -25.30
N THR A 7 10.90 -6.25 -24.03
CA THR A 7 11.29 -7.15 -22.93
C THR A 7 10.11 -8.06 -22.61
N TYR A 8 10.28 -9.34 -22.97
CA TYR A 8 9.33 -10.43 -22.72
C TYR A 8 9.36 -10.86 -21.24
N PHE A 9 8.24 -11.37 -20.73
CA PHE A 9 8.25 -12.24 -19.55
C PHE A 9 7.57 -13.56 -19.92
N ILE A 10 8.23 -14.66 -19.59
CA ILE A 10 7.80 -16.04 -19.84
C ILE A 10 7.09 -16.53 -18.57
N ASP A 11 5.86 -17.03 -18.68
CA ASP A 11 5.27 -17.87 -17.63
C ASP A 11 5.62 -19.35 -17.87
N TRP A 12 5.64 -20.16 -16.81
CA TRP A 12 5.98 -21.59 -16.87
C TRP A 12 4.88 -22.47 -17.51
N ALA A 13 3.80 -21.87 -18.04
CA ALA A 13 2.64 -22.57 -18.57
C ALA A 13 2.42 -22.36 -20.08
N GLY A 14 3.33 -21.64 -20.76
CA GLY A 14 3.35 -21.56 -22.23
C GLY A 14 2.17 -20.80 -22.86
N LYS A 15 1.41 -20.03 -22.08
CA LYS A 15 0.34 -19.19 -22.61
C LYS A 15 0.86 -17.77 -22.90
N VAL A 16 1.02 -17.49 -24.19
CA VAL A 16 1.34 -16.16 -24.72
C VAL A 16 0.07 -15.31 -24.68
N THR A 17 -0.03 -14.38 -23.74
CA THR A 17 -1.05 -13.33 -23.80
C THR A 17 -0.37 -12.02 -24.20
N ILE A 18 -0.64 -11.57 -25.43
CA ILE A 18 -0.22 -10.30 -26.02
C ILE A 18 -1.45 -9.41 -26.07
N ILE A 19 -1.46 -8.24 -25.43
CA ILE A 19 -2.36 -7.13 -25.78
C ILE A 19 -1.69 -5.79 -25.38
N ILE A 20 -1.54 -4.70 -26.14
CA ILE A 20 -1.51 -4.32 -27.57
C ILE A 20 -0.62 -3.04 -27.63
N PRO A 21 0.07 -2.75 -28.75
CA PRO A 21 0.78 -1.49 -28.98
C PRO A 21 -0.14 -0.28 -29.29
N THR A 22 0.21 0.86 -28.69
CA THR A 22 0.12 2.27 -29.14
C THR A 22 -0.91 2.66 -30.21
N GLU A 23 -1.80 3.62 -29.92
CA GLU A 23 -1.75 5.01 -30.41
C GLU A 23 -2.66 5.91 -29.55
N LEU A 24 -2.09 7.00 -28.99
CA LEU A 24 -2.73 8.15 -28.33
C LEU A 24 -3.55 7.88 -27.04
N ILE A 25 -2.94 8.12 -25.87
CA ILE A 25 -3.36 9.09 -24.83
C ILE A 25 -2.36 9.00 -23.66
N TYR A 26 -2.00 10.17 -23.14
CA TYR A 26 -0.98 10.42 -22.12
C TYR A 26 -1.23 9.67 -20.78
N HIS A 27 -0.17 9.06 -20.25
CA HIS A 27 0.01 8.62 -18.84
C HIS A 27 -1.01 7.62 -18.25
N GLN A 28 -1.07 6.39 -18.77
CA GLN A 28 -1.75 5.29 -18.06
C GLN A 28 -0.80 4.09 -17.93
N TYR A 29 -0.41 3.78 -16.69
CA TYR A 29 0.53 2.68 -16.38
C TYR A 29 -0.18 1.33 -16.51
N ALA A 30 0.40 0.42 -17.29
CA ALA A 30 -0.03 -0.97 -17.37
C ALA A 30 0.66 -1.76 -16.26
N ILE A 31 -0.11 -2.26 -15.29
CA ILE A 31 0.46 -3.01 -14.17
C ILE A 31 0.06 -4.48 -14.26
N GLN A 32 1.03 -5.38 -14.13
CA GLN A 32 0.77 -6.82 -14.22
C GLN A 32 0.12 -7.31 -12.92
N LYS A 33 -1.08 -7.88 -13.06
CA LYS A 33 -1.83 -8.52 -11.99
C LYS A 33 -1.50 -10.02 -11.96
N GLN A 34 -1.10 -10.54 -10.80
CA GLN A 34 -1.01 -11.98 -10.54
C GLN A 34 -1.86 -12.33 -9.32
N GLY A 35 -3.10 -12.75 -9.55
CA GLY A 35 -4.08 -12.91 -8.46
C GLY A 35 -4.50 -11.55 -7.86
N SER A 36 -4.36 -11.37 -6.55
CA SER A 36 -4.69 -10.11 -5.83
C SER A 36 -3.51 -9.13 -5.71
N VAL A 37 -2.48 -9.32 -6.53
CA VAL A 37 -1.14 -8.77 -6.33
C VAL A 37 -0.72 -8.03 -7.60
N VAL A 38 -0.16 -6.84 -7.45
CA VAL A 38 0.06 -5.88 -8.54
C VAL A 38 1.54 -5.48 -8.56
N TYR A 39 2.21 -5.77 -9.68
CA TYR A 39 3.65 -5.61 -9.87
C TYR A 39 4.00 -4.54 -10.91
N CYS A 40 4.84 -3.57 -10.54
CA CYS A 40 5.21 -2.46 -11.42
C CYS A 40 6.65 -2.56 -11.95
N ALA A 41 6.86 -2.15 -13.22
CA ALA A 41 8.17 -2.07 -13.87
C ALA A 41 8.89 -0.74 -13.56
N HIS A 42 10.20 -0.68 -13.85
CA HIS A 42 11.13 0.36 -13.36
C HIS A 42 10.68 1.84 -13.51
N PRO A 43 10.29 2.33 -14.70
CA PRO A 43 9.89 3.75 -14.84
C PRO A 43 8.57 4.09 -14.14
N ASP A 44 7.70 3.09 -13.97
CA ASP A 44 6.39 3.28 -13.33
C ASP A 44 6.54 3.37 -11.81
N VAL A 45 7.51 2.64 -11.26
CA VAL A 45 7.81 2.64 -9.81
C VAL A 45 8.27 3.99 -9.32
N GLU A 46 9.15 4.66 -10.06
CA GLU A 46 9.63 5.99 -9.69
C GLU A 46 8.47 6.99 -9.62
N ARG A 47 7.63 7.04 -10.67
CA ARG A 47 6.49 7.95 -10.72
C ARG A 47 5.44 7.66 -9.65
N LEU A 48 5.08 6.38 -9.44
CA LEU A 48 4.14 5.98 -8.40
C LEU A 48 4.59 6.44 -7.00
N ARG A 49 5.89 6.30 -6.70
CA ARG A 49 6.44 6.68 -5.39
C ARG A 49 6.64 8.20 -5.26
N CYS A 50 7.23 8.83 -6.26
CA CYS A 50 7.61 10.24 -6.23
C CYS A 50 6.42 11.18 -6.43
N ASP A 51 5.57 10.89 -7.41
CA ASP A 51 4.49 11.80 -7.81
C ASP A 51 3.19 11.52 -7.05
N HIS A 52 2.97 10.26 -6.65
CA HIS A 52 1.69 9.80 -6.10
C HIS A 52 1.77 9.25 -4.67
N ARG A 53 2.94 9.22 -4.03
CA ARG A 53 3.15 8.66 -2.68
C ARG A 53 2.65 7.21 -2.52
N MET A 54 2.62 6.45 -3.62
CA MET A 54 2.30 5.01 -3.59
C MET A 54 3.58 4.27 -3.24
N VAL A 55 3.76 3.95 -1.96
CA VAL A 55 5.03 3.46 -1.43
C VAL A 55 5.26 2.03 -1.87
N GLY A 56 4.26 1.15 -1.71
CA GLY A 56 4.39 -0.29 -1.92
C GLY A 56 5.52 -0.94 -1.12
N ALA A 57 5.86 -2.17 -1.49
CA ALA A 57 7.00 -2.93 -1.01
C ALA A 57 7.84 -3.41 -2.19
N LEU A 58 9.14 -3.16 -2.15
CA LEU A 58 10.07 -3.79 -3.09
C LEU A 58 10.23 -5.26 -2.67
N VAL A 59 10.09 -6.20 -3.60
CA VAL A 59 10.11 -7.65 -3.30
C VAL A 59 11.17 -8.44 -4.06
N GLY A 60 11.87 -7.81 -4.99
CA GLY A 60 12.98 -8.47 -5.70
C GLY A 60 14.23 -8.57 -4.86
N THR A 61 15.14 -9.47 -5.26
CA THR A 61 16.52 -9.49 -4.78
C THR A 61 17.39 -8.64 -5.69
N LEU A 62 18.43 -8.02 -5.12
CA LEU A 62 19.44 -7.37 -5.96
C LEU A 62 20.22 -8.47 -6.71
N PRO A 63 20.35 -8.42 -8.05
CA PRO A 63 21.01 -9.48 -8.81
C PRO A 63 22.45 -9.78 -8.36
N ARG A 64 23.13 -8.78 -7.78
CA ARG A 64 24.50 -8.90 -7.27
C ARG A 64 24.59 -9.48 -5.86
N LEU A 65 23.49 -9.50 -5.10
CA LEU A 65 23.44 -9.89 -3.69
C LEU A 65 22.21 -10.77 -3.43
N PRO A 66 22.17 -12.01 -3.96
CA PRO A 66 20.98 -12.87 -3.97
C PRO A 66 20.55 -13.37 -2.58
N LEU A 67 21.44 -13.28 -1.58
CA LEU A 67 21.16 -13.69 -0.19
C LEU A 67 20.77 -12.50 0.71
N GLN A 68 20.66 -11.30 0.15
CA GLN A 68 20.37 -10.10 0.92
C GLN A 68 18.86 -9.88 1.05
N ASN A 69 18.37 -10.00 2.29
CA ASN A 69 16.98 -9.70 2.65
C ASN A 69 16.82 -8.31 3.30
N THR A 70 17.88 -7.49 3.31
CA THR A 70 17.87 -6.16 3.95
C THR A 70 17.40 -5.06 3.01
N PHE A 71 17.73 -5.16 1.72
CA PHE A 71 17.28 -4.22 0.70
C PHE A 71 16.75 -5.00 -0.50
N HIS A 72 15.50 -4.73 -0.85
CA HIS A 72 14.83 -5.38 -1.95
C HIS A 72 14.86 -4.48 -3.20
N GLY A 73 15.04 -5.11 -4.35
CA GLY A 73 14.93 -4.48 -5.66
C GLY A 73 13.53 -4.61 -6.25
N LEU A 74 13.41 -4.23 -7.51
CA LEU A 74 12.18 -4.45 -8.30
C LEU A 74 11.84 -5.94 -8.41
N PRO A 75 10.54 -6.29 -8.54
CA PRO A 75 9.41 -5.40 -8.79
C PRO A 75 8.87 -4.70 -7.53
N LEU A 76 8.12 -3.62 -7.75
CA LEU A 76 7.32 -2.99 -6.70
C LEU A 76 6.00 -3.71 -6.57
N LEU A 77 5.69 -4.14 -5.35
CA LEU A 77 4.42 -4.70 -4.95
C LEU A 77 3.54 -3.65 -4.28
N LEU A 78 2.37 -3.37 -4.84
CA LEU A 78 1.40 -2.46 -4.23
C LEU A 78 0.46 -3.20 -3.25
N MET A 79 0.01 -2.49 -2.23
CA MET A 79 -1.09 -2.92 -1.36
C MET A 79 -2.43 -2.85 -2.11
N PRO A 80 -3.43 -3.70 -1.78
CA PRO A 80 -4.75 -3.62 -2.40
C PRO A 80 -5.42 -2.24 -2.24
N GLU A 81 -5.22 -1.60 -1.09
CA GLU A 81 -5.73 -0.26 -0.79
C GLU A 81 -5.06 0.82 -1.65
N GLU A 82 -3.74 0.70 -1.89
CA GLU A 82 -2.99 1.56 -2.82
C GLU A 82 -3.52 1.44 -4.24
N VAL A 83 -3.70 0.22 -4.72
CA VAL A 83 -4.22 -0.06 -6.06
C VAL A 83 -5.63 0.52 -6.22
N THR A 84 -6.49 0.32 -5.22
CA THR A 84 -7.87 0.83 -5.26
C THR A 84 -7.89 2.36 -5.30
N LEU A 85 -7.07 3.03 -4.50
CA LEU A 85 -6.95 4.48 -4.53
C LEU A 85 -6.39 4.95 -5.88
N ALA A 86 -5.35 4.30 -6.39
CA ALA A 86 -4.71 4.66 -7.65
C ALA A 86 -5.67 4.51 -8.85
N LEU A 87 -6.49 3.46 -8.87
CA LEU A 87 -7.58 3.29 -9.86
C LEU A 87 -8.61 4.41 -9.74
N SER A 88 -9.06 4.73 -8.51
CA SER A 88 -10.05 5.80 -8.29
C SER A 88 -9.58 7.19 -8.74
N LYS A 89 -8.26 7.40 -8.73
CA LYS A 89 -7.60 8.64 -9.17
C LYS A 89 -7.15 8.60 -10.64
N ASN A 90 -7.46 7.54 -11.38
CA ASN A 90 -7.02 7.30 -12.75
C ASN A 90 -5.48 7.37 -12.93
N ILE A 91 -4.73 6.99 -11.90
CA ILE A 91 -3.25 6.95 -11.95
C ILE A 91 -2.82 5.70 -12.72
N ILE A 92 -3.48 4.56 -12.46
CA ILE A 92 -3.16 3.25 -13.03
C ILE A 92 -4.37 2.70 -13.76
N VAL A 93 -4.13 1.79 -14.71
CA VAL A 93 -5.21 1.06 -15.40
C VAL A 93 -4.97 -0.44 -15.24
N ILE A 94 -6.00 -1.15 -14.80
CA ILE A 94 -5.99 -2.60 -14.62
C ILE A 94 -7.31 -3.14 -15.21
N GLU A 95 -7.24 -4.22 -15.99
CA GLU A 95 -8.41 -4.80 -16.69
C GLU A 95 -9.51 -5.27 -15.74
N SER A 96 -9.15 -5.92 -14.62
CA SER A 96 -10.09 -6.37 -13.60
C SER A 96 -9.53 -6.18 -12.20
N TRP A 97 -10.30 -5.55 -11.32
CA TRP A 97 -9.94 -5.37 -9.92
C TRP A 97 -11.13 -5.72 -9.02
N GLU A 98 -10.92 -6.67 -8.12
CA GLU A 98 -12.02 -7.27 -7.33
C GLU A 98 -11.96 -6.87 -5.85
N TYR A 99 -11.00 -6.03 -5.46
CA TYR A 99 -10.89 -5.51 -4.11
C TYR A 99 -11.50 -4.09 -4.08
N PRO A 100 -12.24 -3.70 -3.03
CA PRO A 100 -12.50 -4.42 -1.77
C PRO A 100 -13.58 -5.51 -1.86
N ARG A 101 -13.41 -6.62 -1.13
CA ARG A 101 -14.35 -7.75 -1.12
C ARG A 101 -15.24 -7.79 0.11
N THR A 102 -14.65 -7.53 1.27
CA THR A 102 -15.34 -7.57 2.58
C THR A 102 -15.68 -6.17 3.10
N ALA A 103 -16.53 -6.08 4.13
CA ALA A 103 -16.79 -4.80 4.82
C ALA A 103 -15.49 -4.21 5.38
N LYS A 104 -14.67 -5.04 6.03
CA LYS A 104 -13.34 -4.66 6.54
C LYS A 104 -12.42 -4.11 5.45
N ASP A 105 -12.41 -4.70 4.26
CA ASP A 105 -11.62 -4.20 3.13
C ASP A 105 -12.06 -2.81 2.70
N ARG A 106 -13.38 -2.54 2.67
CA ARG A 106 -13.91 -1.21 2.30
C ARG A 106 -13.45 -0.16 3.29
N ILE A 107 -13.46 -0.47 4.58
CA ILE A 107 -13.03 0.47 5.63
C ILE A 107 -11.53 0.72 5.54
N LYS A 108 -10.73 -0.33 5.28
CA LYS A 108 -9.29 -0.18 5.01
C LYS A 108 -9.03 0.74 3.83
N CYS A 109 -9.74 0.59 2.71
CA CYS A 109 -9.67 1.52 1.58
C CYS A 109 -10.02 2.95 1.99
N SER A 110 -11.12 3.16 2.71
CA SER A 110 -11.57 4.48 3.15
C SER A 110 -10.56 5.15 4.09
N VAL A 111 -10.04 4.41 5.08
CA VAL A 111 -9.00 4.88 6.00
C VAL A 111 -7.70 5.18 5.25
N TYR A 112 -7.28 4.31 4.34
CA TYR A 112 -6.09 4.53 3.52
C TYR A 112 -6.22 5.81 2.69
N ALA A 113 -7.34 5.98 1.98
CA ALA A 113 -7.62 7.17 1.18
C ALA A 113 -7.63 8.45 2.02
N TYR A 114 -8.26 8.40 3.20
CA TYR A 114 -8.27 9.52 4.16
C TYR A 114 -6.85 9.90 4.59
N LEU A 115 -6.05 8.95 5.05
CA LEU A 115 -4.67 9.19 5.47
C LEU A 115 -3.80 9.72 4.31
N TRP A 116 -4.00 9.21 3.10
CA TRP A 116 -3.26 9.64 1.92
C TRP A 116 -3.62 11.08 1.52
N ASN A 117 -4.90 11.46 1.64
CA ASN A 117 -5.39 12.82 1.40
C ASN A 117 -4.85 13.81 2.44
N LEU A 118 -4.63 13.37 3.68
CA LEU A 118 -3.92 14.16 4.70
C LEU A 118 -2.42 14.36 4.40
N GLY A 119 -1.89 13.71 3.36
CA GLY A 119 -0.50 13.86 2.93
C GLY A 119 0.47 12.87 3.55
N PHE A 120 -0.01 11.87 4.29
CA PHE A 120 0.87 10.84 4.84
C PHE A 120 1.40 9.89 3.76
N TYR A 121 2.63 9.42 3.97
CA TYR A 121 3.14 8.22 3.33
C TYR A 121 2.70 7.01 4.16
N ILE A 122 2.28 5.93 3.51
CA ILE A 122 1.62 4.81 4.17
C ILE A 122 2.26 3.49 3.76
N THR A 123 2.55 2.62 4.71
CA THR A 123 3.02 1.24 4.48
C THR A 123 2.21 0.24 5.29
N ARG A 124 2.43 -1.07 5.07
CA ARG A 124 1.79 -2.13 5.87
C ARG A 124 2.21 -2.05 7.34
N GLY A 125 1.23 -2.13 8.24
CA GLY A 125 1.41 -2.12 9.69
C GLY A 125 1.41 -3.48 10.38
N THR A 126 1.25 -4.57 9.65
CA THR A 126 1.02 -5.91 10.22
C THR A 126 2.12 -6.36 11.19
N LYS A 127 3.37 -5.97 10.97
CA LYS A 127 4.50 -6.25 11.88
C LYS A 127 4.34 -5.61 13.26
N PHE A 128 3.55 -4.55 13.37
CA PHE A 128 3.35 -3.77 14.59
C PHE A 128 1.94 -3.91 15.18
N GLY A 129 1.14 -4.85 14.65
CA GLY A 129 -0.21 -5.11 15.15
C GLY A 129 -1.28 -4.11 14.69
N GLY A 130 -1.04 -3.41 13.57
CA GLY A 130 -2.04 -2.58 12.91
C GLY A 130 -2.17 -2.91 11.42
N ASP A 131 -3.06 -2.21 10.73
CA ASP A 131 -3.23 -2.33 9.28
C ASP A 131 -2.18 -1.50 8.53
N PHE A 132 -1.92 -0.29 9.03
CA PHE A 132 -1.03 0.67 8.37
C PHE A 132 -0.01 1.28 9.32
N LEU A 133 1.07 1.79 8.74
CA LEU A 133 1.98 2.74 9.37
C LEU A 133 1.92 4.06 8.61
N THR A 134 1.88 5.17 9.34
CA THR A 134 1.93 6.50 8.73
C THR A 134 3.27 7.18 8.99
N TYR A 135 3.73 7.90 7.97
CA TYR A 135 4.99 8.63 7.95
C TYR A 135 4.73 10.04 7.43
N PRO A 136 5.35 11.08 8.00
CA PRO A 136 5.22 12.45 7.52
C PRO A 136 5.97 12.69 6.20
N GLY A 137 6.78 11.73 5.75
CA GLY A 137 7.57 11.79 4.53
C GLY A 137 7.98 10.38 4.07
N ASP A 138 8.83 10.29 3.04
CA ASP A 138 9.23 9.00 2.46
C ASP A 138 9.76 8.03 3.54
N PRO A 139 9.22 6.79 3.63
CA PRO A 139 9.63 5.80 4.62
C PRO A 139 11.11 5.41 4.60
N MET A 140 11.85 5.72 3.53
CA MET A 140 13.31 5.55 3.47
C MET A 140 14.07 6.62 4.27
N ARG A 141 13.44 7.77 4.55
CA ARG A 141 14.05 8.92 5.25
C ARG A 141 13.41 9.20 6.60
N PHE A 142 12.18 8.75 6.81
CA PHE A 142 11.40 9.04 8.01
C PHE A 142 11.04 7.76 8.77
N HIS A 143 10.91 7.88 10.09
CA HIS A 143 10.34 6.83 10.92
C HIS A 143 8.82 6.94 10.99
N SER A 144 8.14 5.81 11.10
CA SER A 144 6.68 5.81 11.29
C SER A 144 6.32 6.37 12.65
N HIS A 145 5.30 7.23 12.66
CA HIS A 145 4.79 7.89 13.86
C HIS A 145 3.63 7.11 14.47
N CYS A 146 2.71 6.65 13.62
CA CYS A 146 1.52 5.96 14.08
C CYS A 146 1.44 4.53 13.55
N ILE A 147 0.83 3.66 14.36
CA ILE A 147 0.27 2.38 13.94
C ILE A 147 -1.22 2.61 13.82
N VAL A 148 -1.80 2.41 12.64
CA VAL A 148 -3.23 2.64 12.39
C VAL A 148 -3.93 1.31 12.18
N GLU A 149 -5.07 1.14 12.82
CA GLU A 149 -5.99 0.03 12.61
C GLU A 149 -7.35 0.57 12.16
N ALA A 150 -7.84 0.00 11.06
CA ALA A 150 -9.15 0.32 10.51
C ALA A 150 -10.21 -0.50 11.25
N VAL A 151 -11.17 0.18 11.90
CA VAL A 151 -12.21 -0.45 12.71
C VAL A 151 -13.60 0.02 12.28
N GLU A 152 -14.61 -0.84 12.42
CA GLU A 152 -16.00 -0.38 12.32
C GLU A 152 -16.33 0.44 13.56
N ARG A 153 -17.15 1.47 13.38
CA ARG A 153 -17.55 2.36 14.47
C ARG A 153 -18.25 1.60 15.60
N ASP A 154 -19.09 0.65 15.22
CA ASP A 154 -19.93 -0.11 16.14
C ASP A 154 -19.27 -1.44 16.56
N ASP A 155 -18.00 -1.66 16.21
CA ASP A 155 -17.24 -2.82 16.68
C ASP A 155 -17.05 -2.74 18.20
N GLU A 156 -17.46 -3.80 18.90
CA GLU A 156 -17.14 -3.95 20.32
C GLU A 156 -15.64 -4.22 20.50
N ILE A 157 -14.93 -3.25 21.09
CA ILE A 157 -13.51 -3.41 21.42
C ILE A 157 -13.36 -3.76 22.89
N LYS A 158 -12.79 -4.92 23.19
CA LYS A 158 -12.53 -5.33 24.58
C LYS A 158 -11.44 -4.45 25.17
N ALA A 159 -11.59 -4.10 26.45
CA ALA A 159 -10.60 -3.28 27.17
C ALA A 159 -9.19 -3.92 27.15
N ILE A 160 -9.10 -5.26 27.22
CA ILE A 160 -7.82 -5.96 27.15
C ILE A 160 -7.11 -5.78 25.81
N ASP A 161 -7.86 -5.66 24.71
CA ASP A 161 -7.30 -5.42 23.38
C ASP A 161 -6.73 -4.01 23.28
N LEU A 162 -7.40 -3.01 23.86
CA LEU A 162 -6.89 -1.64 23.97
C LEU A 162 -5.58 -1.59 24.76
N ILE A 163 -5.50 -2.31 25.88
CA ILE A 163 -4.27 -2.42 26.69
C ILE A 163 -3.14 -3.07 25.86
N GLY A 164 -3.45 -4.15 25.13
CA GLY A 164 -2.50 -4.82 24.25
C GLY A 164 -1.95 -3.89 23.16
N LYS A 165 -2.85 -3.18 22.46
CA LYS A 165 -2.51 -2.19 21.43
C LYS A 165 -1.62 -1.07 21.98
N GLY A 166 -1.97 -0.52 23.15
CA GLY A 166 -1.17 0.49 23.84
C GLY A 166 0.24 0.00 24.21
N ARG A 167 0.36 -1.24 24.71
CA ARG A 167 1.65 -1.86 25.06
C ARG A 167 2.53 -2.07 23.82
N LEU A 168 1.96 -2.57 22.72
CA LEU A 168 2.68 -2.76 21.45
C LEU A 168 3.25 -1.44 20.94
N ALA A 169 2.42 -0.40 20.89
CA ALA A 169 2.81 0.90 20.36
C ALA A 169 3.86 1.60 21.22
N THR A 170 3.72 1.56 22.55
CA THR A 170 4.66 2.17 23.50
C THR A 170 6.06 1.57 23.36
N ASN A 171 6.16 0.24 23.23
CA ASN A 171 7.45 -0.45 23.09
C ASN A 171 8.23 -0.03 21.84
N VAL A 172 7.53 0.36 20.77
CA VAL A 172 8.15 0.81 19.51
C VAL A 172 8.12 2.33 19.34
N LYS A 173 7.78 3.07 20.41
CA LYS A 173 7.66 4.54 20.45
C LYS A 173 6.76 5.08 19.34
N LYS A 174 5.58 4.50 19.17
CA LYS A 174 4.55 4.92 18.22
C LYS A 174 3.25 5.20 18.94
N THR A 175 2.41 6.03 18.34
CA THR A 175 1.03 6.21 18.78
C THR A 175 0.15 5.16 18.10
N PHE A 176 -0.64 4.41 18.86
CA PHE A 176 -1.65 3.53 18.27
C PHE A 176 -2.88 4.35 17.91
N VAL A 177 -3.46 4.12 16.74
CA VAL A 177 -4.59 4.89 16.20
C VAL A 177 -5.66 3.92 15.75
N LEU A 178 -6.87 4.13 16.26
CA LEU A 178 -8.08 3.50 15.74
C LEU A 178 -8.76 4.49 14.80
N ALA A 179 -9.01 4.08 13.56
CA ALA A 179 -9.61 4.94 12.55
C ALA A 179 -10.85 4.27 11.94
N SER A 180 -11.94 5.04 11.86
CA SER A 180 -13.15 4.66 11.14
C SER A 180 -13.56 5.81 10.22
N VAL A 181 -13.66 5.52 8.93
CA VAL A 181 -13.96 6.52 7.90
C VAL A 181 -15.18 6.07 7.10
N THR A 182 -16.20 6.93 7.09
CA THR A 182 -17.44 6.76 6.33
C THR A 182 -17.67 7.99 5.46
N GLU A 183 -18.64 7.95 4.55
CA GLU A 183 -19.00 9.11 3.71
C GLU A 183 -19.43 10.34 4.51
N LYS A 184 -19.96 10.14 5.74
CA LYS A 184 -20.53 11.21 6.55
C LYS A 184 -19.55 11.78 7.58
N ARG A 185 -18.57 10.99 8.01
CA ARG A 185 -17.71 11.33 9.14
C ARG A 185 -16.40 10.55 9.10
N GLU A 186 -15.34 11.23 9.51
CA GLU A 186 -14.06 10.62 9.85
C GLU A 186 -13.88 10.66 11.38
N GLU A 187 -13.66 9.49 12.00
CA GLU A 187 -13.42 9.37 13.43
C GLU A 187 -12.06 8.70 13.66
N VAL A 188 -11.21 9.37 14.45
CA VAL A 188 -9.84 8.93 14.71
C VAL A 188 -9.56 9.07 16.20
N PHE A 189 -9.20 7.96 16.84
CA PHE A 189 -8.87 7.90 18.25
C PHE A 189 -7.42 7.47 18.44
N THR A 190 -6.65 8.24 19.21
CA THR A 190 -5.28 7.92 19.55
C THR A 190 -5.21 7.29 20.94
N LEU A 191 -4.46 6.19 21.07
CA LEU A 191 -4.16 5.57 22.35
C LEU A 191 -2.75 5.95 22.77
N SER A 192 -2.63 6.53 23.96
CA SER A 192 -1.36 6.83 24.63
C SER A 192 -1.41 6.30 26.05
N TRP A 193 -0.33 5.64 26.49
CA TRP A 193 -0.19 5.28 27.89
C TRP A 193 0.06 6.55 28.70
N ALA A 194 -0.82 6.84 29.66
CA ALA A 194 -0.70 7.98 30.56
C ALA A 194 -0.25 7.47 31.93
N GLY A 195 1.02 7.72 32.25
CA GLY A 195 1.63 7.36 33.52
C GLY A 195 3.13 7.64 33.46
N PHE A 196 3.62 8.36 34.44
CA PHE A 196 5.02 8.40 34.85
C PHE A 196 5.00 8.19 36.36
#